data_AF-A0A017SP57-F1
#
_entry.id   AF-A0A017SP57-F1
#
_cell.length_a   1.000
_cell.length_b   1.000
_cell.length_c   1.000
_cell.angle_alpha   90.00
_cell.angle_beta   90.00
_cell.angle_gamma   90.00
#
_symmetry.space_group_name_H-M   'P 1'
#
loop_
_entity.id
_entity.type
_entity.pdbx_description
1 polymer ?
#
loop_
_entity_poly.entity_id
_entity_poly.type
_entity_poly.pdbx_seq_one_letter_code
_entity_poly.pdbx_strand_id
1 'polypeptide(L)'
;MQTRPSFDQLPLRPDDPTISAWRLWGEEDQVGTLNLIDADSVQRGAGEIRLGLRLSLNWSLDMPRTPDFGRQGCKFTHRVHHGDLNLVTLDDEGYTERNGKTYDPAQQLKVTHDELMECLTEQERLSGHPIELPRGDVLLIRSGYTKRYMELSGEEERKGTSVPPRGVRNKPRYPNAAVPLGQAGCCRGWRCAGTGSAATKF
;
A
#
# COMPACT_ATOMS: atom_id res chain seq x y z
N MET A 1 -6.95 35.06 -8.91
CA MET A 1 -6.96 34.62 -7.49
C MET A 1 -8.40 34.69 -7.00
N GLN A 2 -9.02 33.55 -6.71
CA GLN A 2 -10.41 33.50 -6.21
C GLN A 2 -10.48 34.22 -4.85
N THR A 3 -11.40 35.18 -4.72
CA THR A 3 -11.64 35.89 -3.46
C THR A 3 -12.33 34.93 -2.50
N ARG A 4 -11.71 34.64 -1.36
CA ARG A 4 -12.24 33.68 -0.37
C ARG A 4 -13.22 34.37 0.58
N PRO A 5 -14.33 33.70 0.96
CA PRO A 5 -15.23 34.22 1.98
C PRO A 5 -14.48 34.39 3.31
N SER A 6 -14.94 35.33 4.14
CA SER A 6 -14.48 35.39 5.52
C SER A 6 -14.92 34.12 6.28
N PHE A 7 -14.31 33.88 7.44
CA PHE A 7 -14.66 32.73 8.26
C PHE A 7 -16.16 32.70 8.63
N ASP A 8 -16.76 33.86 8.91
CA ASP A 8 -18.19 33.99 9.23
C ASP A 8 -19.12 33.75 8.03
N GLN A 9 -18.56 33.77 6.81
CA GLN A 9 -19.29 33.58 5.56
C GLN A 9 -19.14 32.16 5.00
N LEU A 10 -18.55 31.23 5.77
CA LEU A 10 -18.45 29.84 5.35
C LEU A 10 -19.85 29.20 5.24
N PRO A 11 -20.10 28.38 4.22
CA PRO A 11 -21.41 27.77 3.96
C PRO A 11 -21.70 26.57 4.88
N LEU A 12 -21.63 26.81 6.20
CA LEU A 12 -21.83 25.80 7.24
C LEU A 12 -23.32 25.56 7.50
N ARG A 13 -23.70 24.29 7.64
CA ARG A 13 -25.00 23.89 8.20
C ARG A 13 -24.93 23.87 9.72
N PRO A 14 -26.08 24.00 10.41
CA PRO A 14 -26.15 23.94 11.87
C PRO A 14 -25.55 22.67 12.49
N ASP A 15 -25.61 21.55 11.76
CA ASP A 15 -25.11 20.25 12.22
C ASP A 15 -23.62 20.02 11.87
N ASP A 16 -23.00 20.90 11.07
CA ASP A 16 -21.60 20.76 10.70
C ASP A 16 -20.70 21.07 11.91
N PRO A 17 -19.51 20.44 12.02
CA PRO A 17 -18.58 20.75 13.09
C PRO A 17 -18.22 22.24 13.13
N THR A 18 -18.15 22.80 14.34
CA THR A 18 -17.72 24.19 14.54
C THR A 18 -16.32 24.40 13.94
N ILE A 19 -16.13 25.51 13.21
CA ILE A 19 -14.84 25.85 12.57
C ILE A 19 -14.43 24.88 11.44
N SER A 20 -15.39 24.21 10.81
CA SER A 20 -15.12 23.45 9.58
C SER A 20 -15.08 24.37 8.35
N ALA A 21 -14.49 23.86 7.25
CA ALA A 21 -14.53 24.50 5.93
C ALA A 21 -15.34 23.65 4.94
N TRP A 22 -16.31 22.88 5.45
CA TRP A 22 -17.13 21.99 4.64
C TRP A 22 -17.96 22.78 3.63
N ARG A 23 -18.14 22.19 2.43
CA ARG A 23 -18.83 22.78 1.28
C ARG A 23 -18.23 24.05 0.69
N LEU A 24 -17.09 24.52 1.18
CA LEU A 24 -16.40 25.68 0.60
C LEU A 24 -16.11 25.50 -0.91
N TRP A 25 -15.86 24.27 -1.34
CA TRP A 25 -15.61 23.90 -2.74
C TRP A 25 -16.74 23.06 -3.36
N GLY A 26 -17.92 23.04 -2.74
CA GLY A 26 -19.08 22.25 -3.20
C GLY A 26 -19.42 21.07 -2.29
N GLU A 27 -20.64 20.53 -2.43
CA GLU A 27 -21.15 19.46 -1.56
C GLU A 27 -20.44 18.12 -1.77
N GLU A 28 -19.94 17.88 -2.98
CA GLU A 28 -19.28 16.63 -3.37
C GLU A 28 -17.74 16.72 -3.32
N ASP A 29 -17.19 17.82 -2.80
CA ASP A 29 -15.74 17.98 -2.70
C ASP A 29 -15.11 16.96 -1.74
N GLN A 30 -14.01 16.34 -2.19
CA GLN A 30 -13.26 15.33 -1.44
C GLN A 30 -11.81 15.73 -1.19
N VAL A 31 -11.35 16.85 -1.74
CA VAL A 31 -9.92 17.23 -1.72
C VAL A 31 -9.66 18.50 -0.89
N GLY A 32 -10.69 19.26 -0.53
CA GLY A 32 -10.61 20.34 0.45
C GLY A 32 -9.60 21.42 0.04
N THR A 33 -8.67 21.75 0.93
CA THR A 33 -7.66 22.79 0.70
C THR A 33 -6.69 22.48 -0.44
N LEU A 34 -6.64 21.24 -0.94
CA LEU A 34 -5.88 20.92 -2.15
C LEU A 34 -6.42 21.65 -3.38
N ASN A 35 -7.68 22.07 -3.38
CA ASN A 35 -8.26 22.95 -4.41
C ASN A 35 -7.54 24.32 -4.51
N LEU A 36 -6.72 24.69 -3.52
CA LEU A 36 -5.89 25.91 -3.56
C LEU A 36 -4.60 25.73 -4.36
N ILE A 37 -4.23 24.48 -4.68
CA ILE A 37 -3.04 24.15 -5.47
C ILE A 37 -3.45 24.09 -6.95
N ASP A 38 -3.70 25.26 -7.54
CA ASP A 38 -4.04 25.44 -8.96
C ASP A 38 -2.82 25.70 -9.85
N ALA A 39 -3.01 25.73 -11.17
CA ALA A 39 -1.94 25.97 -12.14
C ALA A 39 -1.18 27.29 -11.87
N ASP A 40 -1.89 28.35 -11.47
CA ASP A 40 -1.29 29.63 -11.11
C ASP A 40 -0.39 29.51 -9.88
N SER A 41 -0.80 28.74 -8.86
CA SER A 41 -0.03 28.50 -7.65
C SER A 41 1.25 27.69 -7.93
N VAL A 42 1.15 26.70 -8.82
CA VAL A 42 2.28 25.92 -9.29
C VAL A 42 3.26 26.81 -10.04
N GLN A 43 2.77 27.68 -10.93
CA GLN A 43 3.61 28.62 -11.66
C GLN A 43 4.32 29.61 -10.72
N ARG A 44 3.62 30.14 -9.70
CA ARG A 44 4.24 30.98 -8.67
C ARG A 44 5.33 30.23 -7.92
N GLY A 45 5.04 29.02 -7.45
CA GLY A 45 6.01 28.18 -6.73
C GLY A 45 7.25 27.84 -7.56
N ALA A 46 7.07 27.56 -8.86
CA ALA A 46 8.19 27.34 -9.78
C ALA A 46 9.04 28.61 -9.97
N GLY A 47 8.43 29.79 -9.98
CA GLY A 47 9.12 31.08 -10.06
C GLY A 47 10.03 31.42 -8.87
N GLU A 48 9.87 30.74 -7.73
CA GLU A 48 10.75 30.88 -6.56
C GLU A 48 12.08 30.13 -6.71
N ILE A 49 12.20 29.24 -7.68
CA ILE A 49 13.42 28.45 -7.90
C ILE A 49 14.50 29.33 -8.51
N ARG A 50 15.44 29.82 -7.69
CA ARG A 50 16.56 30.67 -8.13
C ARG A 50 17.93 30.00 -8.10
N LEU A 51 18.18 29.18 -7.07
CA LEU A 51 19.50 28.62 -6.78
C LEU A 51 19.66 27.16 -7.23
N GLY A 52 18.57 26.49 -7.62
CA GLY A 52 18.60 25.07 -8.02
C GLY A 52 18.92 24.07 -6.90
N LEU A 53 18.96 24.52 -5.64
CA LEU A 53 19.21 23.67 -4.48
C LEU A 53 17.99 22.78 -4.17
N ARG A 54 18.26 21.54 -3.77
CA ARG A 54 17.24 20.57 -3.33
C ARG A 54 17.54 20.14 -1.90
N LEU A 55 16.59 20.38 -1.01
CA LEU A 55 16.69 20.00 0.40
C LEU A 55 15.64 18.93 0.68
N SER A 56 16.06 17.74 1.13
CA SER A 56 15.13 16.70 1.55
C SER A 56 14.49 17.12 2.88
N LEU A 57 13.16 17.24 2.89
CA LEU A 57 12.39 17.50 4.12
C LEU A 57 11.94 16.21 4.82
N ASN A 58 12.21 15.05 4.22
CA ASN A 58 11.93 13.77 4.85
C ASN A 58 12.84 13.58 6.05
N TRP A 59 12.24 13.22 7.18
CA TRP A 59 13.01 12.73 8.31
C TRP A 59 13.55 11.32 7.98
N SER A 60 14.70 10.97 8.54
CA SER A 60 15.29 9.65 8.34
C SER A 60 14.33 8.57 8.86
N LEU A 61 14.19 7.46 8.12
CA LEU A 61 13.21 6.41 8.44
C LEU A 61 13.51 5.64 9.73
N ASP A 62 14.74 5.70 10.21
CA ASP A 62 15.18 5.17 11.50
C ASP A 62 14.88 6.13 12.67
N MET A 63 14.26 7.28 12.39
CA MET A 63 13.89 8.31 13.37
C MET A 63 12.37 8.53 13.44
N PRO A 64 11.84 8.91 14.62
CA PRO A 64 12.54 9.02 15.89
C PRO A 64 12.91 7.64 16.45
N ARG A 65 14.03 7.58 17.18
CA ARG A 65 14.53 6.36 17.83
C ARG A 65 13.47 5.69 18.73
N THR A 66 12.60 6.51 19.32
CA THR A 66 11.45 6.06 20.11
C THR A 66 10.20 6.55 19.41
N PRO A 67 9.47 5.69 18.69
CA PRO A 67 8.28 6.12 17.97
C PRO A 67 7.09 6.32 18.91
N ASP A 68 6.38 7.43 18.71
CA ASP A 68 5.17 7.76 19.45
C ASP A 68 3.92 7.05 18.89
N PHE A 69 2.81 7.15 19.62
CA PHE A 69 1.48 6.66 19.22
C PHE A 69 1.38 5.13 18.99
N GLY A 70 2.21 4.35 19.70
CA GLY A 70 2.18 2.88 19.61
C GLY A 70 2.68 2.33 18.29
N ARG A 71 3.38 3.14 17.49
CA ARG A 71 4.08 2.66 16.29
C ARG A 71 5.21 1.73 16.71
N GLN A 72 5.39 0.62 16.01
CA GLN A 72 6.51 -0.29 16.29
C GLN A 72 7.82 0.39 15.89
N GLY A 73 8.78 0.40 16.81
CA GLY A 73 10.17 0.81 16.55
C GLY A 73 10.89 -0.24 15.73
N CYS A 74 10.46 -0.42 14.49
CA CYS A 74 11.13 -1.29 13.55
C CYS A 74 12.41 -0.58 13.10
N LYS A 75 13.58 -1.16 13.39
CA LYS A 75 14.82 -0.74 12.75
C LYS A 75 14.65 -0.86 11.25
N PHE A 76 14.60 0.27 10.55
CA PHE A 76 14.61 0.28 9.10
C PHE A 76 15.88 -0.42 8.62
N THR A 77 15.72 -1.62 8.06
CA THR A 77 16.83 -2.43 7.56
C THR A 77 16.72 -2.49 6.06
N HIS A 78 17.50 -1.68 5.37
CA HIS A 78 17.65 -1.77 3.93
C HIS A 78 18.73 -2.81 3.63
N ARG A 79 18.33 -3.97 3.12
CA ARG A 79 19.25 -4.98 2.58
C ARG A 79 19.11 -4.98 1.06
N VAL A 80 20.14 -4.52 0.38
CA VAL A 80 20.26 -4.68 -1.06
C VAL A 80 20.78 -6.08 -1.31
N HIS A 81 19.94 -6.94 -1.87
CA HIS A 81 20.35 -8.27 -2.32
C HIS A 81 21.08 -8.09 -3.66
N HIS A 82 22.41 -8.14 -3.63
CA HIS A 82 23.23 -8.24 -4.82
C HIS A 82 23.33 -9.72 -5.20
N GLY A 83 22.55 -10.12 -6.19
CA GLY A 83 22.53 -11.46 -6.75
C GLY A 83 21.61 -11.46 -7.96
N ASP A 84 21.76 -12.47 -8.82
CA ASP A 84 20.83 -12.75 -9.91
C ASP A 84 19.48 -13.13 -9.29
N LEU A 85 18.68 -12.13 -8.89
CA LEU A 85 17.30 -12.31 -8.49
C LEU A 85 16.58 -12.90 -9.71
N ASN A 86 16.25 -14.19 -9.65
CA ASN A 86 15.44 -14.76 -10.70
C ASN A 86 14.02 -14.26 -10.50
N LEU A 87 13.50 -13.56 -11.49
CA LEU A 87 12.10 -13.19 -11.53
C LEU A 87 11.34 -14.36 -12.12
N VAL A 88 10.56 -15.07 -11.30
CA VAL A 88 9.65 -16.10 -11.80
C VAL A 88 8.30 -15.45 -12.05
N THR A 89 7.83 -15.50 -13.30
CA THR A 89 6.54 -14.90 -13.68
C THR A 89 5.50 -16.01 -13.90
N LEU A 90 4.33 -15.87 -13.27
CA LEU A 90 3.14 -16.68 -13.53
C LEU A 90 2.13 -15.88 -14.33
N ASP A 91 1.73 -16.43 -15.47
CA ASP A 91 0.77 -15.83 -16.39
C ASP A 91 -0.68 -16.23 -16.08
N ASP A 92 -1.22 -15.73 -14.99
CA ASP A 92 -2.60 -16.02 -14.56
C ASP A 92 -3.65 -15.50 -15.56
N GLU A 93 -3.42 -14.34 -16.16
CA GLU A 93 -4.29 -13.81 -17.21
C GLU A 93 -4.36 -14.75 -18.42
N GLY A 94 -3.21 -15.17 -18.96
CA GLY A 94 -3.19 -16.09 -20.09
C GLY A 94 -3.79 -17.46 -19.73
N TYR A 95 -3.52 -17.95 -18.52
CA TYR A 95 -4.10 -19.19 -18.02
C TYR A 95 -5.63 -19.11 -17.96
N THR A 96 -6.19 -18.02 -17.43
CA THR A 96 -7.63 -17.84 -17.31
C THR A 96 -8.33 -17.69 -18.68
N GLU A 97 -7.72 -16.96 -19.63
CA GLU A 97 -8.19 -16.87 -21.02
C GLU A 97 -8.27 -18.25 -21.69
N ARG A 98 -7.28 -19.12 -21.49
CA ARG A 98 -7.24 -20.46 -22.08
C ARG A 98 -8.19 -21.45 -21.43
N ASN A 99 -8.42 -21.33 -20.12
CA ASN A 99 -9.26 -22.23 -19.35
C ASN A 99 -10.70 -21.72 -19.16
N GLY A 100 -11.07 -20.63 -19.84
CA GLY A 100 -12.42 -20.07 -19.79
C GLY A 100 -12.82 -19.52 -18.42
N LYS A 101 -11.84 -19.22 -17.55
CA LYS A 101 -12.08 -18.52 -16.28
C LYS A 101 -12.15 -17.03 -16.62
N THR A 102 -13.21 -16.34 -16.20
CA THR A 102 -13.37 -14.90 -16.48
C THR A 102 -13.61 -14.15 -15.17
N TYR A 103 -12.73 -13.22 -14.86
CA TYR A 103 -12.88 -12.27 -13.76
C TYR A 103 -12.55 -10.86 -14.26
N ASP A 104 -13.09 -9.82 -13.63
CA ASP A 104 -12.75 -8.42 -13.93
C ASP A 104 -11.49 -8.02 -13.13
N PRO A 105 -10.32 -7.79 -13.76
CA PRO A 105 -9.10 -7.42 -13.04
C PRO A 105 -9.20 -6.07 -12.33
N ALA A 106 -10.15 -5.20 -12.72
CA ALA A 106 -10.38 -3.91 -12.05
C ALA A 106 -11.14 -4.06 -10.71
N GLN A 107 -11.66 -5.26 -10.42
CA GLN A 107 -12.34 -5.57 -9.16
C GLN A 107 -11.41 -6.33 -8.21
N GLN A 108 -11.88 -6.55 -6.99
CA GLN A 108 -11.13 -7.33 -6.00
C GLN A 108 -10.97 -8.78 -6.49
N LEU A 109 -9.76 -9.09 -6.95
CA LEU A 109 -9.38 -10.43 -7.40
C LEU A 109 -8.86 -11.25 -6.22
N LYS A 110 -9.33 -12.49 -6.11
CA LYS A 110 -8.80 -13.48 -5.17
C LYS A 110 -8.23 -14.65 -5.98
N VAL A 111 -6.92 -14.62 -6.21
CA VAL A 111 -6.19 -15.76 -6.77
C VAL A 111 -5.80 -16.70 -5.63
N THR A 112 -6.23 -17.95 -5.72
CA THR A 112 -5.94 -18.98 -4.71
C THR A 112 -4.60 -19.67 -4.97
N HIS A 113 -4.04 -20.29 -3.94
CA HIS A 113 -2.81 -21.08 -4.08
C HIS A 113 -2.97 -22.18 -5.13
N ASP A 114 -4.10 -22.89 -5.12
CA ASP A 114 -4.32 -24.02 -6.02
C ASP A 114 -4.41 -23.57 -7.49
N GLU A 115 -5.04 -22.42 -7.75
CA GLU A 115 -5.07 -21.80 -9.09
C GLU A 115 -3.65 -21.41 -9.57
N LEU A 116 -2.80 -20.90 -8.69
CA LEU A 116 -1.42 -20.58 -9.05
C LEU A 116 -0.61 -21.83 -9.37
N MET A 117 -0.85 -22.94 -8.67
CA MET A 117 -0.19 -24.22 -8.95
C MET A 117 -0.70 -24.86 -10.25
N GLU A 118 -2.00 -24.73 -10.56
CA GLU A 118 -2.57 -25.11 -11.86
C GLU A 118 -1.94 -24.28 -13.00
N CYS A 119 -1.85 -22.96 -12.82
CA CYS A 119 -1.20 -22.05 -13.76
C CYS A 119 0.28 -22.41 -13.98
N LEU A 120 1.03 -22.69 -12.90
CA LEU A 120 2.42 -23.13 -12.96
C LEU A 120 2.54 -24.43 -13.77
N THR A 121 1.73 -25.43 -13.46
CA THR A 121 1.75 -26.74 -14.13
C THR A 121 1.48 -26.59 -15.63
N GLU A 122 0.53 -25.73 -16.02
CA GLU A 122 0.26 -25.46 -17.42
C GLU A 122 1.44 -24.74 -18.10
N GLN A 123 2.04 -23.77 -17.41
CA GLN A 123 3.17 -23.02 -17.95
C GLN A 123 4.41 -23.90 -18.14
N GLU A 124 4.67 -24.86 -17.24
CA GLU A 124 5.70 -25.89 -17.40
C GLU A 124 5.40 -26.78 -18.61
N ARG A 125 4.14 -27.21 -18.79
CA ARG A 125 3.71 -27.99 -19.95
C ARG A 125 3.92 -27.25 -21.27
N LEU A 126 3.63 -25.95 -21.30
CA LEU A 126 3.76 -25.11 -22.50
C LEU A 126 5.21 -24.77 -22.82
N SER A 127 6.03 -24.54 -21.80
CA SER A 127 7.46 -24.22 -21.96
C SER A 127 8.33 -25.45 -22.23
N GLY A 128 7.86 -26.65 -21.86
CA GLY A 128 8.57 -27.91 -22.08
C GLY A 128 9.72 -28.15 -21.10
N HIS A 129 9.84 -27.32 -20.06
CA HIS A 129 10.81 -27.48 -18.99
C HIS A 129 10.18 -27.10 -17.63
N PRO A 130 10.64 -27.72 -16.53
CA PRO A 130 10.15 -27.36 -15.19
C PRO A 130 10.53 -25.91 -14.85
N ILE A 131 9.67 -25.26 -14.07
CA ILE A 131 9.87 -23.90 -13.58
C ILE A 131 10.13 -24.01 -12.08
N GLU A 132 11.38 -23.76 -11.69
CA GLU A 132 11.76 -23.80 -10.29
C GLU A 132 11.28 -22.55 -9.55
N LEU A 133 10.88 -22.72 -8.28
CA LEU A 133 10.53 -21.63 -7.37
C LEU A 133 11.49 -21.62 -6.16
N PRO A 134 12.74 -21.18 -6.32
CA PRO A 134 13.71 -21.14 -5.24
C PRO A 134 13.29 -20.16 -4.14
N ARG A 135 13.63 -20.48 -2.89
CA ARG A 135 13.45 -19.53 -1.79
C ARG A 135 14.42 -18.36 -1.95
N GLY A 136 13.89 -17.14 -1.92
CA GLY A 136 14.66 -15.91 -2.04
C GLY A 136 14.46 -15.18 -3.37
N ASP A 137 13.81 -15.83 -4.33
CA ASP A 137 13.45 -15.25 -5.63
C ASP A 137 12.12 -14.49 -5.57
N VAL A 138 11.87 -13.68 -6.59
CA VAL A 138 10.66 -12.85 -6.69
C VAL A 138 9.66 -13.52 -7.61
N LEU A 139 8.47 -13.79 -7.06
CA LEU A 139 7.32 -14.27 -7.83
C LEU A 139 6.49 -13.07 -8.33
N LEU A 140 6.35 -12.94 -9.64
CA LEU A 140 5.46 -11.97 -10.28
C LEU A 140 4.20 -12.69 -10.78
N ILE A 141 3.02 -12.20 -10.41
CA ILE A 141 1.74 -12.73 -10.93
C ILE A 141 1.18 -11.70 -11.91
N ARG A 142 1.07 -12.07 -13.18
CA ARG A 142 0.46 -11.24 -14.22
C ARG A 142 -1.04 -11.51 -14.28
N SER A 143 -1.81 -10.68 -13.56
CA SER A 143 -3.28 -10.80 -13.44
C SER A 143 -4.09 -10.01 -14.50
N GLY A 144 -3.42 -9.35 -15.45
CA GLY A 144 -4.09 -8.54 -16.47
C GLY A 144 -4.61 -7.17 -16.01
N TYR A 145 -4.33 -6.76 -14.76
CA TYR A 145 -4.74 -5.46 -14.24
C TYR A 145 -4.36 -4.29 -15.16
N THR A 146 -3.11 -4.23 -15.60
CA THR A 146 -2.62 -3.12 -16.44
C THR A 146 -3.35 -3.05 -17.77
N LYS A 147 -3.62 -4.19 -18.42
CA LYS A 147 -4.39 -4.25 -19.67
C LYS A 147 -5.80 -3.72 -19.45
N ARG A 148 -6.50 -4.22 -18.42
CA ARG A 148 -7.84 -3.75 -18.07
C ARG A 148 -7.87 -2.26 -17.73
N TYR A 149 -6.89 -1.78 -16.97
CA TYR A 149 -6.78 -0.36 -16.58
C TYR A 149 -6.65 0.56 -17.79
N MET A 150 -5.82 0.19 -18.77
CA MET A 150 -5.63 0.98 -20.00
C MET A 150 -6.86 0.98 -20.92
N GLU A 151 -7.76 0.02 -20.76
CA GLU A 151 -9.03 -0.06 -21.49
C GLU A 151 -10.18 0.70 -20.81
N LEU A 152 -9.97 1.20 -19.59
CA LEU A 152 -11.00 1.98 -18.88
C LEU A 152 -11.23 3.32 -19.59
N SER A 153 -12.50 3.70 -19.70
CA SER A 153 -12.85 5.07 -20.05
C SER A 153 -12.63 6.02 -18.86
N GLY A 154 -12.43 7.32 -19.12
CA GLY A 154 -12.26 8.32 -18.05
C GLY A 154 -13.45 8.44 -17.08
N GLU A 155 -14.64 7.99 -17.49
CA GLU A 155 -15.80 7.88 -16.60
C GLU A 155 -15.70 6.67 -15.65
N GLU A 156 -15.20 5.54 -16.14
CA GLU A 156 -14.95 4.33 -15.35
C GLU A 156 -13.77 4.52 -14.38
N GLU A 157 -12.71 5.23 -14.77
CA GLU A 157 -11.59 5.60 -13.88
C GLU A 157 -12.07 6.41 -12.66
N ARG A 158 -12.96 7.38 -12.89
CA ARG A 158 -13.56 8.18 -11.80
C ARG A 158 -14.42 7.33 -10.87
N LYS A 159 -15.14 6.35 -11.41
CA LYS A 159 -15.95 5.40 -10.63
C LYS A 159 -15.07 4.43 -9.82
N GLY A 160 -13.97 3.93 -10.37
CA GLY A 160 -13.04 3.00 -9.70
C GLY A 160 -12.35 3.57 -8.45
N THR A 161 -12.19 4.90 -8.39
CA THR A 161 -11.59 5.60 -7.23
C THR A 161 -12.56 5.70 -6.04
N SER A 162 -13.85 5.42 -6.23
CA SER A 162 -14.91 5.66 -5.22
C SER A 162 -15.14 4.52 -4.23
N VAL A 163 -14.50 3.35 -4.42
CA VAL A 163 -14.69 2.18 -3.56
C VAL A 163 -13.37 1.85 -2.86
N PRO A 164 -13.18 2.24 -1.59
CA PRO A 164 -12.05 1.70 -0.83
C PRO A 164 -12.18 0.17 -0.79
N PRO A 165 -11.06 -0.58 -0.85
CA PRO A 165 -11.13 -2.03 -0.72
C PRO A 165 -11.93 -2.34 0.53
N ARG A 166 -13.01 -3.14 0.40
CA ARG A 166 -13.78 -3.61 1.56
C ARG A 166 -12.88 -4.55 2.35
N GLY A 167 -11.99 -3.96 3.15
CA GLY A 167 -11.30 -4.64 4.22
C GLY A 167 -12.39 -5.23 5.10
N VAL A 168 -12.32 -6.55 5.26
CA VAL A 168 -13.11 -7.38 6.17
C VAL A 168 -13.56 -6.57 7.39
N ARG A 169 -14.80 -6.06 7.36
CA ARG A 169 -15.46 -5.52 8.54
C ARG A 169 -15.85 -6.74 9.38
N ASN A 170 -15.47 -6.70 10.66
CA ASN A 170 -15.55 -7.76 11.67
C ASN A 170 -14.35 -8.72 11.76
N LYS A 171 -13.18 -8.21 12.17
CA LYS A 171 -12.47 -8.90 13.25
C LYS A 171 -12.91 -8.27 14.57
N PRO A 172 -13.29 -9.06 15.60
CA PRO A 172 -13.50 -8.49 16.91
C PRO A 172 -12.22 -7.76 17.30
N ARG A 173 -12.38 -6.49 17.70
CA ARG A 173 -11.33 -5.71 18.36
C ARG A 173 -10.76 -6.65 19.42
N TYR A 174 -9.48 -7.06 19.30
CA TYR A 174 -8.84 -7.85 20.35
C TYR A 174 -9.19 -7.17 21.67
N PRO A 175 -9.82 -7.85 22.64
CA PRO A 175 -9.95 -7.26 23.95
C PRO A 175 -8.52 -6.93 24.38
N ASN A 176 -8.32 -5.74 24.95
CA ASN A 176 -7.06 -5.36 25.54
C ASN A 176 -6.74 -6.37 26.66
N ALA A 177 -6.18 -7.51 26.29
CA ALA A 177 -5.50 -8.39 27.21
C ALA A 177 -4.22 -7.62 27.52
N ALA A 178 -4.27 -6.90 28.64
CA ALA A 178 -3.07 -6.59 29.38
C ALA A 178 -2.30 -7.91 29.53
N VAL A 179 -1.34 -8.14 28.65
CA VAL A 179 -0.36 -9.19 28.86
C VAL A 179 0.51 -8.65 30.00
N PRO A 180 0.50 -9.27 31.19
CA PRO A 180 1.41 -8.85 32.24
C PRO A 180 2.83 -8.98 31.70
N LEU A 181 3.59 -7.89 31.77
CA LEU A 181 5.03 -7.89 31.51
C LEU A 181 5.68 -8.95 32.42
N GLY A 182 5.99 -10.13 31.87
CA GLY A 182 6.64 -11.18 32.67
C GLY A 182 6.56 -12.63 32.20
N GLN A 183 5.74 -13.00 31.20
CA GLN A 183 5.74 -14.38 30.71
C GLN A 183 6.09 -14.44 29.23
N ALA A 184 7.36 -14.75 28.97
CA ALA A 184 7.84 -15.21 27.68
C ALA A 184 7.20 -16.57 27.35
N GLY A 185 6.04 -16.53 26.69
CA GLY A 185 5.40 -17.69 26.09
C GLY A 185 6.19 -18.13 24.87
N CYS A 186 7.08 -19.10 25.06
CA CYS A 186 7.73 -19.86 24.02
C CYS A 186 6.68 -20.36 23.00
N CYS A 187 6.75 -19.88 21.76
CA CYS A 187 5.93 -20.40 20.66
C CYS A 187 6.32 -21.87 20.45
N ARG A 188 5.44 -22.80 20.84
CA ARG A 188 5.60 -24.23 20.56
C ARG A 188 5.69 -24.41 19.05
N GLY A 189 6.84 -24.87 18.55
CA GLY A 189 6.98 -25.36 17.18
C GLY A 189 8.28 -25.00 16.47
N TRP A 190 9.02 -23.98 16.91
CA TRP A 190 10.26 -23.56 16.25
C TRP A 190 11.43 -23.66 17.23
N ARG A 191 12.31 -24.64 17.02
CA ARG A 191 13.57 -24.77 17.76
C ARG A 191 14.54 -23.69 17.26
N CYS A 192 14.76 -22.65 18.05
CA CYS A 192 15.96 -21.84 17.91
C CYS A 192 17.14 -22.64 18.48
N ALA A 193 18.05 -23.07 17.60
CA ALA A 193 19.31 -23.67 18.00
C ALA A 193 20.14 -22.58 18.72
N GLY A 194 20.36 -22.77 20.02
CA GLY A 194 21.27 -21.95 20.81
C GLY A 194 22.70 -22.46 20.69
N THR A 195 23.64 -21.52 20.56
CA THR A 195 24.99 -21.54 21.14
C THR A 195 25.39 -20.05 21.21
N GLY A 196 26.01 -19.48 22.23
CA GLY A 196 26.45 -19.93 23.55
C GLY A 196 27.19 -18.73 24.16
N SER A 197 26.98 -18.51 25.46
CA SER A 197 27.91 -17.90 26.42
C SER A 197 28.70 -16.63 26.05
N ALA A 198 28.41 -15.52 26.71
CA ALA A 198 29.28 -15.02 27.78
C ALA A 198 28.66 -13.78 28.43
N ALA A 199 28.22 -13.95 29.67
CA ALA A 199 28.01 -12.84 30.58
C ALA A 199 29.38 -12.26 30.99
N THR A 200 29.51 -10.94 31.06
CA THR A 200 30.42 -10.31 32.01
C THR A 200 29.79 -9.00 32.47
N LYS A 201 29.51 -8.94 33.78
CA LYS A 201 29.19 -7.75 34.56
C LYS A 201 30.37 -6.78 34.50
N PHE A 202 30.12 -5.50 34.27
CA PHE A 202 30.34 -4.41 35.23
C PHE A 202 29.35 -3.30 34.94
#